data_AF-X1T7V6-F1
#
_entry.id   AF-X1T7V6-F1
#
_cell.length_a   1.000
_cell.length_b   1.000
_cell.length_c   1.000
_cell.angle_alpha   90.00
_cell.angle_beta   90.00
_cell.angle_gamma   90.00
#
_symmetry.space_group_name_H-M   'P 1'
#
loop_
_entity.id
_entity.type
_entity.pdbx_description
1 polymer ?
#
loop_
_entity_poly.entity_id
_entity_poly.type
_entity_poly.pdbx_seq_one_letter_code
_entity_poly.pdbx_strand_id
1 'polypeptide(L)'
;VEALPEKLKRNHPQTIQDAQDRAQAVLAEKDFVEYCIKTAEAFAVTETELSIRTKILPERLKAIIAELVQQDKVLFLDSKLYIHTDTADNVQKQLLNIVSDFHHSKPESPGLTIEQFYEASQLKKDIFDSLLRLLISQGKLIERKHRLALSEHREKFSEDEQKLLQSVESLFADRPFNPPKYEEVIEHTAAAPEKVDKILQILIEQERLVRVAQLQLSGGERAKHKPGFHPDDSAAIGAGLLFHSEAIEQARQILVSFINKEGRLESVKFKYL
;
A
#
# COMPACT_ATOMS: atom_id res chain seq x y z
N VAL A 1 -30.62 27.95 -4.02
CA VAL A 1 -29.78 27.72 -5.21
C VAL A 1 -28.37 27.42 -4.73
N GLU A 2 -27.90 26.21 -4.98
CA GLU A 2 -26.52 25.78 -4.75
C GLU A 2 -25.64 26.24 -5.92
N ALA A 3 -24.41 26.63 -5.65
CA ALA A 3 -23.46 26.95 -6.71
C ALA A 3 -22.93 25.63 -7.30
N LEU A 4 -23.05 25.48 -8.63
CA LEU A 4 -22.45 24.35 -9.34
C LEU A 4 -21.04 24.75 -9.81
N PRO A 5 -20.02 23.92 -9.57
CA PRO A 5 -18.65 24.24 -9.95
C PRO A 5 -18.44 24.20 -11.46
N GLU A 6 -19.26 23.43 -12.19
CA GLU A 6 -19.15 23.28 -13.64
C GLU A 6 -20.47 23.49 -14.38
N LYS A 7 -20.37 23.79 -15.68
CA LYS A 7 -21.50 23.95 -16.57
C LYS A 7 -22.07 22.59 -16.99
N LEU A 8 -23.30 22.31 -16.58
CA LEU A 8 -23.99 21.05 -16.89
C LEU A 8 -24.34 20.89 -18.38
N LYS A 9 -24.12 19.69 -18.93
CA LYS A 9 -24.56 19.29 -20.29
C LYS A 9 -25.99 18.78 -20.25
N ARG A 10 -26.94 19.63 -20.63
CA ARG A 10 -28.40 19.42 -20.52
C ARG A 10 -28.95 18.13 -21.18
N ASN A 11 -28.23 17.56 -22.15
CA ASN A 11 -28.68 16.39 -22.91
C ASN A 11 -28.01 15.08 -22.48
N HIS A 12 -27.18 15.11 -21.44
CA HIS A 12 -26.55 13.89 -20.94
C HIS A 12 -27.50 13.15 -20.00
N PRO A 13 -27.78 11.84 -20.20
CA PRO A 13 -28.74 11.08 -19.37
C PRO A 13 -28.44 11.17 -17.87
N GLN A 14 -27.15 11.09 -17.48
CA GLN A 14 -26.74 11.21 -16.08
C GLN A 14 -27.04 12.59 -15.48
N THR A 15 -26.94 13.66 -16.26
CA THR A 15 -27.25 15.03 -15.79
C THR A 15 -28.75 15.20 -15.54
N ILE A 16 -29.58 14.57 -16.37
CA ILE A 16 -31.04 14.58 -16.19
C ILE A 16 -31.42 13.76 -14.96
N GLN A 17 -30.84 12.57 -14.81
CA GLN A 17 -31.08 11.71 -13.65
C GLN A 17 -30.66 12.39 -12.35
N ASP A 18 -29.46 12.98 -12.30
CA ASP A 18 -28.98 13.71 -11.12
C ASP A 18 -29.92 14.88 -10.76
N ALA A 19 -30.40 15.63 -11.75
CA ALA A 19 -31.36 16.72 -11.52
C ALA A 19 -32.70 16.20 -10.96
N GLN A 20 -33.17 15.04 -11.42
CA GLN A 20 -34.38 14.39 -10.90
C GLN A 20 -34.19 13.88 -9.47
N ASP A 21 -33.09 13.17 -9.22
CA ASP A 21 -32.72 12.66 -7.89
C ASP A 21 -32.63 13.80 -6.89
N ARG A 22 -32.00 14.91 -7.30
CA ARG A 22 -31.92 16.12 -6.49
C ARG A 22 -33.28 16.74 -6.22
N ALA A 23 -34.13 16.89 -7.25
CA ALA A 23 -35.44 17.49 -7.10
C ALA A 23 -36.31 16.72 -6.11
N GLN A 24 -36.20 15.38 -6.13
CA GLN A 24 -36.86 14.50 -5.18
C GLN A 24 -36.27 14.63 -3.77
N ALA A 25 -34.95 14.63 -3.65
CA ALA A 25 -34.24 14.66 -2.37
C ALA A 25 -34.50 15.94 -1.57
N VAL A 26 -34.62 17.11 -2.24
CA VAL A 26 -34.85 18.40 -1.56
C VAL A 26 -36.19 18.46 -0.79
N LEU A 27 -37.12 17.53 -1.04
CA LEU A 27 -38.41 17.48 -0.37
C LEU A 27 -38.30 17.09 1.12
N ALA A 28 -37.23 16.41 1.52
CA ALA A 28 -36.97 16.04 2.90
C ALA A 28 -35.51 16.32 3.27
N GLU A 29 -35.27 16.94 4.44
CA GLU A 29 -33.91 17.29 4.88
C GLU A 29 -32.97 16.08 4.87
N LYS A 30 -33.48 14.92 5.30
CA LYS A 30 -32.71 13.67 5.37
C LYS A 30 -32.28 13.18 3.99
N ASP A 31 -33.23 13.07 3.07
CA ASP A 31 -32.97 12.62 1.71
C ASP A 31 -32.02 13.58 0.99
N PHE A 32 -32.15 14.89 1.26
CA PHE A 32 -31.22 15.88 0.72
C PHE A 32 -29.80 15.74 1.29
N VAL A 33 -29.65 15.48 2.59
CA VAL A 33 -28.34 15.20 3.19
C VAL A 33 -27.73 13.93 2.61
N GLU A 34 -28.49 12.85 2.47
CA GLU A 34 -28.03 11.60 1.82
C GLU A 34 -27.58 11.85 0.38
N TYR A 35 -28.38 12.57 -0.41
CA TYR A 35 -28.02 12.98 -1.77
C TYR A 35 -26.73 13.80 -1.80
N CYS A 36 -26.55 14.75 -0.87
CA CYS A 36 -25.34 15.56 -0.78
C CYS A 36 -24.09 14.75 -0.41
N ILE A 37 -24.21 13.69 0.39
CA ILE A 37 -23.11 12.77 0.69
C ILE A 37 -22.82 11.90 -0.53
N LYS A 38 -23.85 11.36 -1.18
CA LYS A 38 -23.73 10.46 -2.34
C LYS A 38 -23.09 11.15 -3.55
N THR A 39 -23.41 12.42 -3.77
CA THR A 39 -22.91 13.23 -4.90
C THR A 39 -21.68 14.06 -4.54
N ALA A 40 -20.93 13.67 -3.51
CA ALA A 40 -19.68 14.31 -3.14
C ALA A 40 -18.62 14.13 -4.22
N GLU A 41 -18.02 15.22 -4.70
CA GLU A 41 -16.99 15.17 -5.76
C GLU A 41 -15.78 14.33 -5.36
N ALA A 42 -15.38 14.41 -4.09
CA ALA A 42 -14.26 13.66 -3.56
C ALA A 42 -14.70 12.33 -2.92
N PHE A 43 -15.86 11.78 -3.28
CA PHE A 43 -16.50 10.58 -2.68
C PHE A 43 -16.93 10.70 -1.21
N ALA A 44 -16.25 11.53 -0.42
CA ALA A 44 -16.54 11.75 0.98
C ALA A 44 -16.63 13.26 1.31
N VAL A 45 -17.31 13.57 2.41
CA VAL A 45 -17.60 14.96 2.83
C VAL A 45 -17.42 15.14 4.33
N THR A 46 -17.09 16.35 4.74
CA THR A 46 -17.10 16.77 6.15
C THR A 46 -18.47 17.34 6.57
N GLU A 47 -18.74 17.39 7.88
CA GLU A 47 -19.95 18.05 8.40
C GLU A 47 -20.02 19.53 8.00
N THR A 48 -18.87 20.21 7.93
CA THR A 48 -18.78 21.62 7.55
C THR A 48 -19.20 21.83 6.09
N GLU A 49 -18.69 21.02 5.17
CA GLU A 49 -19.07 21.06 3.75
C GLU A 49 -20.57 20.75 3.58
N LEU A 50 -21.07 19.75 4.31
CA LEU A 50 -22.49 19.41 4.30
C LEU A 50 -23.36 20.54 4.84
N SER A 51 -22.99 21.18 5.94
CA SER A 51 -23.76 22.29 6.51
C SER A 51 -23.84 23.46 5.52
N ILE A 52 -22.74 23.78 4.83
CA ILE A 52 -22.72 24.83 3.79
C ILE A 52 -23.60 24.43 2.60
N ARG A 53 -23.46 23.20 2.11
CA ARG A 53 -24.16 22.69 0.92
C ARG A 53 -25.67 22.57 1.15
N THR A 54 -26.06 22.00 2.30
CA THR A 54 -27.46 21.73 2.66
C THR A 54 -28.17 22.93 3.27
N LYS A 55 -27.40 23.90 3.80
CA LYS A 55 -27.88 25.05 4.58
C LYS A 55 -28.60 24.65 5.88
N ILE A 56 -28.29 23.46 6.40
CA ILE A 56 -28.82 22.95 7.67
C ILE A 56 -27.86 23.30 8.81
N LEU A 57 -28.42 23.70 9.95
CA LEU A 57 -27.64 24.01 11.16
C LEU A 57 -26.88 22.77 11.68
N PRO A 58 -25.65 22.92 12.21
CA PRO A 58 -24.80 21.79 12.60
C PRO A 58 -25.47 20.77 13.54
N GLU A 59 -26.22 21.24 14.55
CA GLU A 59 -26.88 20.34 15.51
C GLU A 59 -27.97 19.47 14.84
N ARG A 60 -28.76 20.06 13.94
CA ARG A 60 -29.78 19.33 13.17
C ARG A 60 -29.12 18.37 12.17
N LEU A 61 -28.06 18.82 11.50
CA LEU A 61 -27.31 18.02 10.54
C LEU A 61 -26.70 16.78 11.19
N LYS A 62 -26.09 16.91 12.37
CA LYS A 62 -25.54 15.78 13.14
C LYS A 62 -26.60 14.73 13.46
N ALA A 63 -27.80 15.16 13.87
CA ALA A 63 -28.90 14.24 14.14
C ALA A 63 -29.33 13.46 12.88
N ILE A 64 -29.39 14.14 11.72
CA ILE A 64 -29.72 13.50 10.44
C ILE A 64 -28.63 12.51 10.02
N ILE A 65 -27.35 12.91 10.11
CA ILE A 65 -26.22 12.03 9.77
C ILE A 65 -26.20 10.81 10.69
N ALA A 66 -26.43 10.99 12.00
CA ALA A 66 -26.49 9.87 12.94
C ALA A 66 -27.61 8.88 12.57
N GLU A 67 -28.77 9.37 12.14
CA GLU A 67 -29.85 8.51 11.64
C GLU A 67 -29.45 7.75 10.36
N LEU A 68 -28.78 8.43 9.41
CA LEU A 68 -28.30 7.80 8.17
C LEU A 68 -27.22 6.74 8.43
N VAL A 69 -26.33 6.99 9.40
CA VAL A 69 -25.32 6.02 9.85
C VAL A 69 -25.98 4.82 10.53
N GLN A 70 -26.99 5.06 11.38
CA GLN A 70 -27.75 3.98 12.02
C GLN A 70 -28.51 3.09 11.01
N GLN A 71 -28.84 3.64 9.83
CA GLN A 71 -29.52 2.93 8.75
C GLN A 71 -28.56 2.34 7.72
N ASP A 72 -27.25 2.34 7.99
CA ASP A 72 -26.20 1.85 7.09
C ASP A 72 -26.21 2.52 5.69
N LYS A 73 -26.77 3.73 5.57
CA LYS A 73 -26.76 4.53 4.33
C LYS A 73 -25.47 5.30 4.17
N VAL A 74 -24.86 5.67 5.29
CA VAL A 74 -23.66 6.48 5.36
C VAL A 74 -22.67 5.81 6.29
N LEU A 75 -21.41 5.76 5.89
CA LEU A 75 -20.30 5.30 6.71
C LEU A 75 -19.51 6.50 7.21
N PHE A 76 -19.19 6.48 8.50
CA PHE A 76 -18.21 7.39 9.08
C PHE A 76 -16.80 6.84 8.85
N LEU A 77 -15.93 7.66 8.28
CA LEU A 77 -14.51 7.40 8.16
C LEU A 77 -13.78 8.16 9.27
N ASP A 78 -12.73 7.55 9.83
CA ASP A 78 -12.00 8.03 11.02
C ASP A 78 -11.56 9.50 10.97
N SER A 79 -11.43 10.09 9.77
CA SER A 79 -11.03 11.48 9.52
C SER A 79 -12.17 12.50 9.53
N LYS A 80 -13.28 12.27 10.26
CA LYS A 80 -14.49 13.12 10.25
C LYS A 80 -15.13 13.26 8.85
N LEU A 81 -14.89 12.26 8.02
CA LEU A 81 -15.41 12.19 6.67
C LEU A 81 -16.58 11.22 6.65
N TYR A 82 -17.62 11.55 5.90
CA TYR A 82 -18.77 10.70 5.67
C TYR A 82 -18.80 10.30 4.20
N ILE A 83 -18.98 9.02 3.93
CA ILE A 83 -19.11 8.46 2.59
C ILE A 83 -20.42 7.69 2.51
N HIS A 84 -21.11 7.78 1.38
CA HIS A 84 -22.31 6.97 1.15
C HIS A 84 -21.91 5.50 0.99
N THR A 85 -22.69 4.56 1.55
CA THR A 85 -22.36 3.13 1.53
C THR A 85 -22.17 2.59 0.11
N ASP A 86 -23.09 2.88 -0.82
CA ASP A 86 -22.92 2.50 -2.24
C ASP A 86 -21.60 3.03 -2.84
N THR A 87 -21.21 4.26 -2.49
CA THR A 87 -19.99 4.88 -2.99
C THR A 87 -18.77 4.18 -2.40
N ALA A 88 -18.78 3.88 -1.10
CA ALA A 88 -17.73 3.12 -0.44
C ALA A 88 -17.57 1.72 -1.07
N ASP A 89 -18.67 1.02 -1.32
CA ASP A 89 -18.66 -0.30 -1.96
C ASP A 89 -18.08 -0.25 -3.37
N ASN A 90 -18.43 0.77 -4.15
CA ASN A 90 -17.89 0.95 -5.50
C ASN A 90 -16.39 1.24 -5.48
N VAL A 91 -15.93 2.13 -4.58
CA VAL A 91 -14.51 2.43 -4.44
C VAL A 91 -13.74 1.21 -3.91
N GLN A 92 -14.30 0.46 -2.96
CA GLN A 92 -13.71 -0.81 -2.50
C GLN A 92 -13.56 -1.83 -3.63
N LYS A 93 -14.56 -1.98 -4.50
CA LYS A 93 -14.45 -2.85 -5.67
C LYS A 93 -13.34 -2.40 -6.61
N GLN A 94 -13.21 -1.09 -6.85
CA GLN A 94 -12.11 -0.55 -7.66
C GLN A 94 -10.74 -0.86 -7.04
N LEU A 95 -10.60 -0.65 -5.72
CA LEU A 95 -9.38 -0.97 -4.97
C LEU A 95 -9.04 -2.47 -5.07
N LEU A 96 -10.01 -3.36 -4.92
CA LEU A 96 -9.79 -4.80 -5.06
C LEU A 96 -9.40 -5.20 -6.49
N ASN A 97 -9.99 -4.55 -7.51
CA ASN A 97 -9.63 -4.78 -8.90
C ASN A 97 -8.17 -4.38 -9.19
N ILE A 98 -7.69 -3.27 -8.64
CA ILE A 98 -6.27 -2.87 -8.77
C ILE A 98 -5.34 -3.98 -8.28
N VAL A 99 -5.64 -4.57 -7.11
CA VAL A 99 -4.83 -5.67 -6.54
C VAL A 99 -4.97 -6.94 -7.38
N SER A 100 -6.18 -7.24 -7.85
CA SER A 100 -6.44 -8.39 -8.74
C SER A 100 -5.67 -8.30 -10.05
N ASP A 101 -5.71 -7.14 -10.71
CA ASP A 101 -5.02 -6.88 -11.97
C ASP A 101 -3.50 -6.96 -11.79
N PHE A 102 -2.99 -6.45 -10.66
CA PHE A 102 -1.58 -6.62 -10.30
C PHE A 102 -1.20 -8.09 -10.18
N HIS A 103 -1.95 -8.91 -9.43
CA HIS A 103 -1.67 -10.34 -9.30
C HIS A 103 -1.79 -11.10 -10.62
N HIS A 104 -2.68 -10.69 -11.52
CA HIS A 104 -2.78 -11.28 -12.85
C HIS A 104 -1.52 -11.00 -13.68
N SER A 105 -0.97 -9.78 -13.59
CA SER A 105 0.24 -9.37 -14.31
C SER A 105 1.54 -9.94 -13.71
N LYS A 106 1.57 -10.16 -12.39
CA LYS A 106 2.75 -10.61 -11.61
C LYS A 106 2.34 -11.67 -10.58
N PRO A 107 1.94 -12.88 -11.00
CA PRO A 107 1.46 -13.92 -10.10
C PRO A 107 2.52 -14.40 -9.09
N GLU A 108 3.80 -14.18 -9.37
CA GLU A 108 4.94 -14.47 -8.50
C GLU A 108 5.06 -13.50 -7.33
N SER A 109 4.48 -12.30 -7.45
CA SER A 109 4.66 -11.23 -6.47
C SER A 109 3.80 -11.47 -5.23
N PRO A 110 4.33 -11.21 -4.02
CA PRO A 110 3.56 -11.28 -2.78
C PRO A 110 2.46 -10.24 -2.66
N GLY A 111 2.48 -9.17 -3.48
CA GLY A 111 1.46 -8.11 -3.48
C GLY A 111 2.04 -6.73 -3.79
N LEU A 112 1.19 -5.70 -3.72
CA LEU A 112 1.55 -4.29 -3.94
C LEU A 112 2.15 -3.66 -2.68
N THR A 113 3.07 -2.69 -2.82
CA THR A 113 3.38 -1.82 -1.68
C THR A 113 2.21 -0.86 -1.40
N ILE A 114 2.16 -0.29 -0.20
CA ILE A 114 1.13 0.69 0.16
C ILE A 114 1.20 1.93 -0.75
N GLU A 115 2.40 2.36 -1.11
CA GLU A 115 2.63 3.51 -2.00
C GLU A 115 2.13 3.24 -3.41
N GLN A 116 2.48 2.08 -3.98
CA GLN A 116 2.00 1.67 -5.31
C GLN A 116 0.48 1.57 -5.33
N PHE A 117 -0.12 1.02 -4.26
CA PHE A 117 -1.56 0.89 -4.18
C PHE A 117 -2.25 2.25 -4.05
N TYR A 118 -1.70 3.15 -3.24
CA TYR A 118 -2.19 4.51 -3.10
C TYR A 118 -2.11 5.27 -4.42
N GLU A 119 -0.98 5.23 -5.11
CA GLU A 119 -0.79 5.88 -6.40
C GLU A 119 -1.76 5.34 -7.46
N ALA A 120 -1.92 4.02 -7.56
CA ALA A 120 -2.87 3.40 -8.48
C ALA A 120 -4.34 3.77 -8.17
N SER A 121 -4.68 4.03 -6.89
CA SER A 121 -6.05 4.35 -6.49
C SER A 121 -6.54 5.72 -6.95
N GLN A 122 -5.63 6.70 -7.14
CA GLN A 122 -5.96 8.10 -7.44
C GLN A 122 -6.93 8.75 -6.42
N LEU A 123 -7.01 8.20 -5.20
CA LEU A 123 -7.86 8.71 -4.13
C LEU A 123 -7.13 9.75 -3.28
N LYS A 124 -7.88 10.59 -2.57
CA LYS A 124 -7.32 11.40 -1.47
C LYS A 124 -6.80 10.48 -0.36
N LYS A 125 -5.65 10.83 0.24
CA LYS A 125 -4.97 10.01 1.25
C LYS A 125 -5.87 9.54 2.39
N ASP A 126 -6.65 10.44 2.99
CA ASP A 126 -7.53 10.10 4.13
C ASP A 126 -8.62 9.07 3.76
N ILE A 127 -9.13 9.14 2.53
CA ILE A 127 -10.15 8.21 2.02
C ILE A 127 -9.50 6.85 1.74
N PHE A 128 -8.36 6.86 1.05
CA PHE A 128 -7.58 5.65 0.79
C PHE A 128 -7.25 4.92 2.10
N ASP A 129 -6.69 5.62 3.09
CA ASP A 129 -6.27 5.03 4.35
C ASP A 129 -7.47 4.44 5.12
N SER A 130 -8.61 5.13 5.11
CA SER A 130 -9.82 4.64 5.80
C SER A 130 -10.42 3.42 5.11
N LEU A 131 -10.52 3.42 3.78
CA LEU A 131 -11.05 2.29 3.01
C LEU A 131 -10.09 1.10 3.02
N LEU A 132 -8.78 1.33 3.02
CA LEU A 132 -7.76 0.30 3.18
C LEU A 132 -7.92 -0.40 4.53
N ARG A 133 -8.01 0.36 5.64
CA ARG A 133 -8.26 -0.20 6.98
C ARG A 133 -9.53 -1.05 7.00
N LEU A 134 -10.59 -0.59 6.34
CA LEU A 134 -11.86 -1.31 6.25
C LEU A 134 -11.71 -2.62 5.44
N LEU A 135 -11.00 -2.62 4.32
CA LEU A 135 -10.75 -3.83 3.54
C LEU A 135 -9.90 -4.86 4.31
N ILE A 136 -8.94 -4.40 5.10
CA ILE A 136 -8.11 -5.26 5.97
C ILE A 136 -8.93 -5.83 7.12
N SER A 137 -9.74 -5.00 7.81
CA SER A 137 -10.58 -5.47 8.91
C SER A 137 -11.66 -6.46 8.46
N GLN A 138 -12.13 -6.32 7.22
CA GLN A 138 -13.03 -7.28 6.56
C GLN A 138 -12.32 -8.57 6.08
N GLY A 139 -10.98 -8.63 6.15
CA GLY A 139 -10.20 -9.78 5.69
C GLY A 139 -10.16 -9.96 4.16
N LYS A 140 -10.57 -8.94 3.39
CA LYS A 140 -10.48 -8.95 1.92
C LYS A 140 -9.05 -8.69 1.46
N LEU A 141 -8.36 -7.79 2.15
CA LEU A 141 -6.94 -7.56 1.99
C LEU A 141 -6.18 -8.03 3.23
N ILE A 142 -4.94 -8.45 3.01
CA ILE A 142 -4.00 -8.87 4.03
C ILE A 142 -2.68 -8.15 3.80
N GLU A 143 -2.02 -7.78 4.89
CA GLU A 143 -0.65 -7.29 4.85
C GLU A 143 0.30 -8.45 5.15
N ARG A 144 1.24 -8.72 4.23
CA ARG A 144 2.31 -9.72 4.39
C ARG A 144 3.55 -9.17 3.74
N LYS A 145 4.71 -9.30 4.40
CA LYS A 145 6.01 -8.86 3.85
C LYS A 145 5.95 -7.39 3.38
N HIS A 146 5.39 -6.53 4.22
CA HIS A 146 5.14 -5.10 3.94
C HIS A 146 4.37 -4.80 2.64
N ARG A 147 3.60 -5.77 2.16
CA ARG A 147 2.81 -5.69 0.93
C ARG A 147 1.37 -6.09 1.18
N LEU A 148 0.50 -5.55 0.34
CA LEU A 148 -0.94 -5.77 0.36
C LEU A 148 -1.32 -6.75 -0.74
N ALA A 149 -2.09 -7.77 -0.35
CA ALA A 149 -2.61 -8.78 -1.25
C ALA A 149 -4.06 -9.12 -0.92
N LEU A 150 -4.79 -9.64 -1.91
CA LEU A 150 -6.02 -10.39 -1.68
C LEU A 150 -5.74 -11.58 -0.74
N SER A 151 -6.64 -11.83 0.21
CA SER A 151 -6.48 -12.91 1.21
C SER A 151 -6.33 -14.32 0.60
N GLU A 152 -6.95 -14.53 -0.55
CA GLU A 152 -6.91 -15.78 -1.31
C GLU A 152 -5.68 -15.91 -2.21
N HIS A 153 -4.92 -14.84 -2.44
CA HIS A 153 -3.76 -14.88 -3.32
C HIS A 153 -2.69 -15.83 -2.80
N ARG A 154 -2.12 -16.59 -3.72
CA ARG A 154 -0.97 -17.47 -3.48
C ARG A 154 0.00 -17.21 -4.61
N GLU A 155 1.24 -16.92 -4.25
CA GLU A 155 2.34 -16.72 -5.18
C GLU A 155 2.48 -18.00 -6.05
N LYS A 156 2.51 -17.83 -7.38
CA LYS A 156 2.63 -18.94 -8.34
C LYS A 156 3.92 -18.79 -9.12
N PHE A 157 4.61 -19.91 -9.30
CA PHE A 157 5.87 -20.01 -10.02
C PHE A 157 5.79 -21.16 -11.02
N SER A 158 6.44 -21.01 -12.16
CA SER A 158 6.74 -22.15 -13.04
C SER A 158 7.79 -23.07 -12.39
N GLU A 159 7.89 -24.31 -12.86
CA GLU A 159 8.91 -25.26 -12.35
C GLU A 159 10.34 -24.73 -12.51
N ASP A 160 10.61 -24.06 -13.65
CA ASP A 160 11.92 -23.48 -13.94
C ASP A 160 12.24 -22.32 -13.00
N GLU A 161 11.26 -21.45 -12.73
CA GLU A 161 11.41 -20.37 -11.74
C GLU A 161 11.62 -20.92 -10.34
N GLN A 162 10.89 -21.97 -9.95
CA GLN A 162 11.02 -22.57 -8.63
C GLN A 162 12.41 -23.19 -8.41
N LYS A 163 12.95 -23.90 -9.41
CA LYS A 163 14.32 -24.43 -9.37
C LYS A 163 15.36 -23.31 -9.28
N LEU A 164 15.17 -22.24 -10.07
CA LEU A 164 16.10 -21.11 -10.07
C LEU A 164 16.04 -20.32 -8.76
N LEU A 165 14.85 -20.10 -8.20
CA LEU A 165 14.65 -19.50 -6.88
C LEU A 165 15.43 -20.28 -5.81
N GLN A 166 15.27 -21.59 -5.78
CA GLN A 166 15.94 -22.45 -4.80
C GLN A 166 17.47 -22.40 -4.96
N SER A 167 17.98 -22.47 -6.19
CA SER A 167 19.42 -22.41 -6.46
C SER A 167 20.03 -21.07 -6.05
N VAL A 168 19.40 -19.95 -6.44
CA VAL A 168 19.87 -18.61 -6.09
C VAL A 168 19.82 -18.39 -4.58
N GLU A 169 18.70 -18.70 -3.93
CA GLU A 169 18.58 -18.50 -2.50
C GLU A 169 19.58 -19.33 -1.70
N SER A 170 19.76 -20.61 -2.05
CA SER A 170 20.73 -21.50 -1.36
C SER A 170 22.14 -20.93 -1.44
N LEU A 171 22.52 -20.35 -2.60
CA LEU A 171 23.82 -19.70 -2.76
C LEU A 171 24.04 -18.52 -1.79
N PHE A 172 23.00 -17.73 -1.51
CA PHE A 172 23.06 -16.66 -0.51
C PHE A 172 23.04 -17.21 0.93
N ALA A 173 22.24 -18.24 1.20
CA ALA A 173 22.14 -18.86 2.51
C ALA A 173 23.45 -19.56 2.94
N ASP A 174 24.14 -20.21 2.00
CA ASP A 174 25.43 -20.89 2.23
C ASP A 174 26.59 -19.90 2.47
N ARG A 175 26.39 -18.62 2.13
CA ARG A 175 27.42 -17.57 2.24
C ARG A 175 26.91 -16.36 3.04
N PRO A 176 26.52 -16.54 4.32
CA PRO A 176 25.75 -15.54 5.07
C PRO A 176 26.47 -14.20 5.23
N PHE A 177 27.79 -14.20 5.44
CA PHE A 177 28.60 -12.97 5.62
C PHE A 177 29.54 -12.66 4.46
N ASN A 178 29.43 -13.41 3.36
CA ASN A 178 30.20 -13.16 2.14
C ASN A 178 29.31 -13.44 0.91
N PRO A 179 28.21 -12.68 0.76
CA PRO A 179 27.20 -12.97 -0.24
C PRO A 179 27.80 -12.96 -1.66
N PRO A 180 27.30 -13.82 -2.56
CA PRO A 180 27.76 -13.87 -3.94
C PRO A 180 27.53 -12.52 -4.64
N LYS A 181 28.45 -12.16 -5.53
CA LYS A 181 28.24 -11.02 -6.45
C LYS A 181 27.29 -11.40 -7.57
N TYR A 182 26.75 -10.40 -8.26
CA TYR A 182 25.83 -10.62 -9.38
C TYR A 182 26.40 -11.54 -10.46
N GLU A 183 27.67 -11.34 -10.83
CA GLU A 183 28.35 -12.19 -11.82
C GLU A 183 28.47 -13.64 -11.34
N GLU A 184 28.75 -13.85 -10.05
CA GLU A 184 28.84 -15.20 -9.46
C GLU A 184 27.48 -15.92 -9.47
N VAL A 185 26.37 -15.18 -9.30
CA VAL A 185 25.01 -15.74 -9.40
C VAL A 185 24.72 -16.19 -10.83
N ILE A 186 25.08 -15.40 -11.84
CA ILE A 186 24.93 -15.77 -13.25
C ILE A 186 25.76 -17.02 -13.58
N GLU A 187 27.02 -17.05 -13.18
CA GLU A 187 27.91 -18.19 -13.42
C GLU A 187 27.40 -19.46 -12.74
N HIS A 188 26.93 -19.36 -11.49
CA HIS A 188 26.43 -20.50 -10.74
C HIS A 188 25.14 -21.08 -11.32
N THR A 189 24.23 -20.22 -11.77
CA THR A 189 22.91 -20.65 -12.27
C THR A 189 22.91 -20.99 -13.77
N ALA A 190 23.91 -20.52 -14.51
CA ALA A 190 23.96 -20.57 -15.98
C ALA A 190 22.70 -20.01 -16.65
N ALA A 191 21.97 -19.12 -15.97
CA ALA A 191 20.74 -18.52 -16.45
C ALA A 191 21.03 -17.19 -17.19
N ALA A 192 20.10 -16.78 -18.06
CA ALA A 192 20.17 -15.47 -18.70
C ALA A 192 20.07 -14.34 -17.65
N PRO A 193 20.78 -13.21 -17.82
CA PRO A 193 20.76 -12.09 -16.87
C PRO A 193 19.34 -11.63 -16.50
N GLU A 194 18.44 -11.52 -17.48
CA GLU A 194 17.04 -11.13 -17.26
C GLU A 194 16.28 -12.07 -16.32
N LYS A 195 16.57 -13.38 -16.40
CA LYS A 195 15.97 -14.37 -15.49
C LYS A 195 16.55 -14.24 -14.08
N VAL A 196 17.86 -13.99 -13.96
CA VAL A 196 18.51 -13.77 -12.66
C VAL A 196 17.97 -12.50 -12.00
N ASP A 197 17.85 -11.40 -12.76
CA ASP A 197 17.26 -10.14 -12.29
C ASP A 197 15.84 -10.35 -11.75
N LYS A 198 15.00 -11.05 -12.52
CA LYS A 198 13.65 -11.39 -12.10
C LYS A 198 13.64 -12.19 -10.79
N ILE A 199 14.49 -13.22 -10.67
CA ILE A 199 14.55 -14.06 -9.47
C ILE A 199 15.07 -13.28 -8.25
N LEU A 200 16.12 -12.48 -8.41
CA LEU A 200 16.61 -11.62 -7.33
C LEU A 200 15.53 -10.65 -6.87
N GLN A 201 14.80 -10.04 -7.81
CA GLN A 201 13.68 -9.18 -7.50
C GLN A 201 12.61 -9.92 -6.69
N ILE A 202 12.15 -11.10 -7.15
CA ILE A 202 11.18 -11.92 -6.42
C ILE A 202 11.66 -12.21 -4.99
N LEU A 203 12.91 -12.63 -4.81
CA LEU A 203 13.45 -12.96 -3.48
C LEU A 203 13.51 -11.73 -2.56
N ILE A 204 13.75 -10.53 -3.13
CA ILE A 204 13.69 -9.26 -2.39
C ILE A 204 12.25 -8.94 -2.01
N GLU A 205 11.30 -9.05 -2.95
CA GLU A 205 9.88 -8.83 -2.66
C GLU A 205 9.33 -9.81 -1.63
N GLN A 206 9.85 -11.04 -1.62
CA GLN A 206 9.53 -12.07 -0.65
C GLN A 206 10.24 -11.88 0.71
N GLU A 207 11.07 -10.86 0.88
CA GLU A 207 11.93 -10.59 2.05
C GLU A 207 12.90 -11.74 2.40
N ARG A 208 13.25 -12.57 1.42
CA ARG A 208 14.25 -13.64 1.55
C ARG A 208 15.66 -13.09 1.35
N LEU A 209 15.78 -12.11 0.46
CA LEU A 209 16.98 -11.30 0.31
C LEU A 209 16.70 -9.87 0.78
N VAL A 210 17.66 -9.30 1.51
CA VAL A 210 17.60 -7.93 2.01
C VAL A 210 18.73 -7.15 1.38
N ARG A 211 18.40 -5.99 0.80
CA ARG A 211 19.39 -5.04 0.29
C ARG A 211 19.96 -4.24 1.46
N VAL A 212 21.26 -4.36 1.66
CA VAL A 212 22.01 -3.54 2.61
C VAL A 212 22.71 -2.45 1.81
N ALA A 213 22.32 -1.19 2.06
CA ALA A 213 22.99 -0.04 1.47
C ALA A 213 24.46 -0.05 1.89
N GLN A 214 25.38 0.18 0.95
CA GLN A 214 26.73 0.57 1.32
C GLN A 214 26.62 1.94 2.00
N LEU A 215 26.88 1.98 3.30
CA LEU A 215 27.06 3.25 3.99
C LEU A 215 28.33 3.88 3.39
N GLN A 216 28.17 4.82 2.45
CA GLN A 216 29.25 5.74 2.14
C GLN A 216 29.50 6.52 3.43
N LEU A 217 30.57 6.16 4.14
CA LEU A 217 31.08 6.92 5.28
C LEU A 217 31.62 8.25 4.74
N SER A 218 30.73 9.17 4.35
CA SER A 218 31.07 10.58 4.29
C SER A 218 31.23 11.05 5.73
N GLY A 219 32.39 11.63 6.01
CA GLY A 219 32.78 12.04 7.36
C GLY A 219 31.71 12.91 8.02
N GLY A 220 31.28 12.46 9.20
CA GLY A 220 30.73 13.28 10.28
C GLY A 220 29.71 14.35 9.90
N GLU A 221 28.45 13.96 9.71
CA GLU A 221 27.31 14.77 10.18
C GLU A 221 26.07 13.88 10.38
N ARG A 222 25.40 14.07 11.52
CA ARG A 222 24.25 13.28 11.95
C ARG A 222 23.05 13.51 11.01
N ALA A 223 22.83 12.63 10.04
CA ALA A 223 21.59 12.60 9.28
C ALA A 223 20.57 11.66 9.96
N LYS A 224 19.53 12.26 10.55
CA LYS A 224 18.30 11.57 10.94
C LYS A 224 17.52 11.23 9.66
N HIS A 225 17.72 10.05 9.09
CA HIS A 225 16.82 9.54 8.07
C HIS A 225 16.49 8.07 8.34
N LYS A 226 15.20 7.79 8.57
CA LYS A 226 14.65 6.43 8.44
C LYS A 226 14.86 5.99 7.00
N PRO A 227 15.36 4.77 6.72
CA PRO A 227 15.37 4.26 5.36
C PRO A 227 13.92 3.95 4.96
N GLY A 228 13.32 4.83 4.17
CA GLY A 228 12.10 4.56 3.44
C GLY A 228 12.45 3.80 2.17
N PHE A 229 11.79 2.68 1.94
CA PHE A 229 11.87 1.90 0.72
C PHE A 229 11.23 2.71 -0.41
N HIS A 230 12.00 3.11 -1.44
CA HIS A 230 11.50 3.93 -2.56
C HIS A 230 11.08 3.02 -3.74
N PRO A 231 10.08 3.40 -4.56
CA PRO A 231 9.38 2.46 -5.44
C PRO A 231 10.06 2.17 -6.79
N ASP A 232 11.24 2.74 -7.06
CA ASP A 232 11.85 2.77 -8.41
C ASP A 232 13.14 1.92 -8.53
N ASP A 233 13.18 0.80 -7.80
CA ASP A 233 14.37 -0.08 -7.71
C ASP A 233 14.55 -1.00 -8.94
N SER A 234 13.70 -0.91 -9.97
CA SER A 234 13.85 -1.73 -11.19
C SER A 234 15.13 -1.41 -11.99
N ALA A 235 15.70 -0.22 -11.82
CA ALA A 235 16.95 0.21 -12.45
C ALA A 235 18.21 0.00 -11.56
N ALA A 236 18.05 -0.48 -10.33
CA ALA A 236 19.11 -0.45 -9.31
C ALA A 236 19.44 -1.83 -8.71
N ILE A 237 19.30 -2.91 -9.47
CA ILE A 237 19.82 -4.23 -9.05
C ILE A 237 21.33 -4.13 -8.71
N GLY A 238 22.06 -3.18 -9.31
CA GLY A 238 23.50 -2.98 -9.15
C GLY A 238 24.03 -2.08 -8.02
N ALA A 239 23.21 -1.47 -7.15
CA ALA A 239 23.72 -0.43 -6.21
C ALA A 239 23.78 -0.81 -4.71
N GLY A 240 23.61 -2.08 -4.33
CA GLY A 240 23.73 -2.49 -2.92
C GLY A 240 24.02 -3.99 -2.76
N LEU A 241 24.68 -4.36 -1.66
CA LEU A 241 24.95 -5.76 -1.33
C LEU A 241 23.64 -6.44 -0.92
N LEU A 242 23.36 -7.61 -1.47
CA LEU A 242 22.22 -8.45 -1.08
C LEU A 242 22.70 -9.48 -0.06
N PHE A 243 21.91 -9.69 0.99
CA PHE A 243 22.16 -10.70 2.01
C PHE A 243 20.91 -11.55 2.21
N HIS A 244 21.09 -12.81 2.59
CA HIS A 244 19.98 -13.63 3.05
C HIS A 244 19.39 -13.04 4.34
N SER A 245 18.06 -13.03 4.50
CA SER A 245 17.41 -12.45 5.68
C SER A 245 17.83 -13.13 6.98
N GLU A 246 18.04 -14.45 6.95
CA GLU A 246 18.59 -15.18 8.11
C GLU A 246 20.01 -14.73 8.47
N ALA A 247 20.84 -14.36 7.50
CA ALA A 247 22.18 -13.86 7.78
C ALA A 247 22.13 -12.49 8.48
N ILE A 248 21.19 -11.63 8.10
CA ILE A 248 20.94 -10.35 8.78
C ILE A 248 20.49 -10.58 10.23
N GLU A 249 19.59 -11.55 10.44
CA GLU A 249 19.14 -11.92 11.78
C GLU A 249 20.26 -12.52 12.64
N GLN A 250 21.10 -13.39 12.07
CA GLN A 250 22.29 -13.92 12.73
C GLN A 250 23.26 -12.79 13.12
N ALA A 251 23.57 -11.87 12.20
CA ALA A 251 24.41 -10.70 12.49
C ALA A 251 23.83 -9.86 13.64
N ARG A 252 22.50 -9.63 13.63
CA ARG A 252 21.81 -8.90 14.70
C ARG A 252 21.97 -9.60 16.04
N GLN A 253 21.78 -10.92 16.09
CA GLN A 253 21.94 -11.71 17.33
C GLN A 253 23.36 -11.66 17.86
N ILE A 254 24.37 -11.81 17.00
CA ILE A 254 25.79 -11.70 17.37
C ILE A 254 26.05 -10.33 17.99
N LEU A 255 25.61 -9.25 17.35
CA LEU A 255 25.80 -7.88 17.86
C LEU A 255 25.10 -7.65 19.20
N VAL A 256 23.83 -8.06 19.34
CA VAL A 256 23.08 -7.92 20.60
C VAL A 256 23.76 -8.72 21.72
N SER A 257 24.18 -9.95 21.45
CA SER A 257 24.87 -10.80 22.43
C SER A 257 26.19 -10.17 22.89
N PHE A 258 26.95 -9.58 21.96
CA PHE A 258 28.21 -8.92 22.25
C PHE A 258 28.01 -7.65 23.08
N ILE A 259 27.06 -6.79 22.71
CA ILE A 259 26.76 -5.55 23.46
C ILE A 259 26.30 -5.88 24.88
N ASN A 260 25.46 -6.90 25.05
CA ASN A 260 25.00 -7.34 26.37
C ASN A 260 26.16 -7.84 27.25
N LYS A 261 27.21 -8.42 26.66
CA LYS A 261 28.36 -8.95 27.38
C LYS A 261 29.42 -7.88 27.70
N GLU A 262 29.73 -7.01 26.74
CA GLU A 262 30.88 -6.10 26.80
C GLU A 262 30.49 -4.65 27.11
N GLY A 263 29.19 -4.32 27.09
CA GLY A 263 28.64 -3.00 27.44
C GLY A 263 28.96 -1.87 26.44
N ARG A 264 29.87 -2.08 25.49
CA ARG A 264 30.23 -1.15 24.42
C ARG A 264 30.68 -1.87 23.16
N LEU A 265 30.37 -1.30 22.00
CA LEU A 265 30.85 -1.78 20.70
C LEU A 265 32.01 -0.89 20.24
N GLU A 266 33.22 -1.44 20.14
CA GLU A 266 34.37 -0.76 19.51
C GLU A 266 34.52 -1.24 18.07
N SER A 267 34.63 -0.32 17.11
CA SER A 267 34.65 -0.64 15.67
C SER A 267 35.75 -1.65 15.27
N VAL A 268 36.85 -1.71 16.03
CA VAL A 268 37.97 -2.63 15.79
C VAL A 268 37.59 -4.09 16.11
N LYS A 269 36.64 -4.31 17.02
CA LYS A 269 36.19 -5.65 17.42
C LYS A 269 35.21 -6.27 16.41
N PHE A 270 34.68 -5.49 15.47
CA PHE A 270 33.71 -5.95 14.47
C PHE A 270 34.26 -7.02 13.52
N LYS A 271 35.56 -6.97 13.20
CA LYS A 271 36.22 -7.94 12.32
C LYS A 271 36.38 -9.33 12.97
N TYR A 272 36.22 -9.41 14.29
CA TYR A 272 36.45 -10.62 15.09
C TYR A 272 35.14 -11.21 15.65
N LEU A 273 33.99 -10.66 15.23
CA LEU A 273 32.64 -11.18 15.47
C LEU A 273 32.14 -11.90 14.22
#